data_AF-A0A1F5SDX7-F1
#
_entry.id   AF-A0A1F5SDX7-F1
#
_cell.length_a   1.000
_cell.length_b   1.000
_cell.length_c   1.000
_cell.angle_alpha   90.00
_cell.angle_beta   90.00
_cell.angle_gamma   90.00
#
_symmetry.space_group_name_H-M   'P 1'
#
loop_
_entity.id
_entity.type
_entity.pdbx_description
1 polymer ?
#
loop_
_entity_poly.entity_id
_entity_poly.type
_entity_poly.pdbx_seq_one_letter_code
_entity_poly.pdbx_strand_id
1 'polypeptide(L)'
;MSCIFCKIISGELPSYKVYEDEFTLAFLDINPVNPGHTLVVPKRHVTNIEAVDEETLCQVVKAVKKVGLSLKKNLGVAGYNLGVNNDPVAGQVVAHLHFHIIPRLAGDGFKLWPQKEYGDGEAEAVFAKIKI
;
A
#
# COMPACT_ATOMS: atom_id res chain seq x y z
N MET A 1 -14.15 16.68 7.47
CA MET A 1 -13.79 15.28 7.19
C MET A 1 -12.65 14.89 8.13
N SER A 2 -12.76 13.80 8.89
CA SER A 2 -11.77 13.42 9.93
C SER A 2 -10.59 12.60 9.40
N CYS A 3 -10.62 12.17 8.14
CA CYS A 3 -9.54 11.39 7.51
C CYS A 3 -8.27 12.24 7.32
N ILE A 4 -7.15 11.80 7.89
CA ILE A 4 -5.85 12.50 7.78
C ILE A 4 -5.34 12.54 6.33
N PHE A 5 -5.57 11.49 5.54
CA PHE A 5 -5.15 11.48 4.13
C PHE A 5 -5.98 12.44 3.29
N CYS A 6 -7.29 12.58 3.55
CA CYS A 6 -8.10 13.60 2.90
C CYS A 6 -7.57 15.01 3.19
N LYS A 7 -7.11 15.27 4.42
CA LYS A 7 -6.47 16.55 4.78
C LYS A 7 -5.14 16.78 4.09
N ILE A 8 -4.35 15.72 3.86
CA ILE A 8 -3.12 15.80 3.06
C ILE A 8 -3.46 16.09 1.59
N ILE A 9 -4.46 15.39 1.04
CA ILE A 9 -4.92 15.54 -0.35
C ILE A 9 -5.45 16.96 -0.60
N SER A 10 -6.20 17.53 0.34
CA SER A 10 -6.72 18.91 0.25
C SER A 10 -5.68 19.99 0.52
N GLY A 11 -4.48 19.64 1.00
CA GLY A 11 -3.44 20.58 1.40
C GLY A 11 -3.64 21.22 2.77
N GLU A 12 -4.62 20.77 3.56
CA GLU A 12 -4.79 21.20 4.96
C GLU A 12 -3.61 20.72 5.84
N LEU A 13 -3.06 19.54 5.55
CA LEU A 13 -1.85 19.01 6.19
C LEU A 13 -0.69 18.94 5.19
N PRO A 14 0.54 19.32 5.61
CA PRO A 14 1.71 19.24 4.74
C PRO A 14 2.13 17.78 4.50
N SER A 15 2.77 17.53 3.37
CA SER A 15 3.40 16.24 3.05
C SER A 15 4.54 16.42 2.05
N TYR A 16 5.49 15.48 2.05
CA TYR A 16 6.49 15.39 0.99
C TYR A 16 5.89 14.62 -0.20
N LYS A 17 5.29 15.35 -1.14
CA LYS A 17 4.69 14.78 -2.34
C LYS A 17 5.77 14.19 -3.26
N VAL A 18 5.60 12.92 -3.62
CA VAL A 18 6.49 12.15 -4.51
C VAL A 18 5.92 12.07 -5.92
N TYR A 19 4.61 11.96 -6.04
CA TYR A 19 3.89 11.88 -7.31
C TYR A 19 2.45 12.37 -7.12
N GLU A 20 1.89 13.02 -8.14
CA GLU A 20 0.50 13.45 -8.13
C GLU A 20 -0.06 13.43 -9.55
N ASP A 21 -1.26 12.89 -9.71
CA ASP A 21 -2.07 13.03 -10.92
C ASP A 21 -3.54 13.30 -10.58
N GLU A 22 -4.44 13.16 -11.54
CA GLU A 22 -5.88 13.37 -11.35
C GLU A 22 -6.49 12.41 -10.32
N PHE A 23 -6.03 11.17 -10.26
CA PHE A 23 -6.63 10.10 -9.45
C PHE A 23 -5.86 9.82 -8.17
N THR A 24 -4.56 10.09 -8.15
CA THR A 24 -3.63 9.55 -7.16
C THR A 24 -2.74 10.62 -6.57
N LEU A 25 -2.43 10.47 -5.29
CA LEU A 25 -1.35 11.19 -4.62
C LEU A 25 -0.40 10.17 -3.97
N ALA A 26 0.90 10.38 -4.14
CA ALA A 26 1.94 9.64 -3.42
C ALA A 26 2.77 10.58 -2.56
N PHE A 27 3.05 10.20 -1.33
CA PHE A 27 3.82 11.00 -0.38
C PHE A 27 4.60 10.12 0.60
N LEU A 28 5.68 10.66 1.16
CA LEU A 28 6.48 9.92 2.15
C LEU A 28 5.66 9.64 3.41
N ASP A 29 5.80 8.42 3.94
CA ASP A 29 5.31 8.08 5.27
C ASP A 29 6.13 8.86 6.32
N ILE A 30 5.44 9.49 7.27
CA ILE A 30 6.06 10.24 8.37
C ILE A 30 6.70 9.30 9.42
N ASN A 31 6.26 8.04 9.47
CA ASN A 31 6.81 6.99 10.32
C ASN A 31 7.35 5.86 9.43
N PRO A 32 8.44 6.11 8.67
CA PRO A 32 8.91 5.17 7.66
C PRO A 32 9.49 3.90 8.29
N VAL A 33 9.22 2.74 7.68
CA VAL A 33 9.94 1.48 8.02
C VAL A 33 11.40 1.58 7.60
N ASN A 34 11.66 2.13 6.40
CA ASN A 34 12.98 2.42 5.86
C ASN A 34 12.94 3.76 5.12
N PRO A 35 14.07 4.49 4.99
CA PRO A 35 14.14 5.73 4.22
C PRO A 35 13.59 5.56 2.80
N GLY A 36 12.61 6.38 2.44
CA GLY A 36 11.89 6.30 1.17
C GLY A 36 10.55 5.58 1.24
N HIS A 37 10.13 5.04 2.40
CA HIS A 37 8.79 4.49 2.59
C HIS A 37 7.73 5.50 2.10
N THR A 38 7.00 5.11 1.05
CA THR A 38 6.05 5.99 0.36
C THR A 38 4.67 5.36 0.40
N LEU A 39 3.66 6.18 0.70
CA LEU A 39 2.25 5.82 0.61
C LEU A 39 1.69 6.32 -0.72
N VAL A 40 0.94 5.47 -1.42
CA VAL A 40 0.21 5.84 -2.64
C VAL A 40 -1.28 5.66 -2.38
N VAL A 41 -2.04 6.75 -2.51
CA VAL A 41 -3.47 6.81 -2.14
C VAL A 41 -4.32 7.35 -3.29
N PRO A 42 -5.56 6.88 -3.47
CA PRO A 42 -6.51 7.58 -4.32
C PRO A 42 -6.86 8.93 -3.70
N LYS A 43 -7.07 9.96 -4.54
CA LYS A 43 -7.55 11.27 -4.11
C LYS A 43 -8.99 11.21 -3.59
N ARG A 44 -9.81 10.35 -4.19
CA ARG A 44 -11.13 10.02 -3.65
C ARG A 44 -10.98 9.23 -2.36
N HIS A 45 -11.79 9.58 -1.37
CA HIS A 45 -11.86 8.79 -0.14
C HIS A 45 -12.59 7.47 -0.41
N VAL A 46 -11.87 6.36 -0.24
CA VAL A 46 -12.38 4.98 -0.25
C VAL A 46 -11.68 4.24 0.87
N THR A 47 -12.40 3.41 1.63
CA THR A 47 -11.88 2.85 2.88
C THR A 47 -10.75 1.86 2.66
N ASN A 48 -10.90 0.94 1.70
CA ASN A 48 -9.97 -0.14 1.41
C ASN A 48 -10.09 -0.57 -0.07
N ILE A 49 -9.50 -1.71 -0.45
CA ILE A 49 -9.50 -2.18 -1.84
C ILE A 49 -10.87 -2.68 -2.32
N GLU A 50 -11.78 -3.03 -1.41
CA GLU A 50 -13.12 -3.53 -1.75
C GLU A 50 -14.06 -2.38 -2.12
N ALA A 51 -13.80 -1.18 -1.59
CA ALA A 51 -14.65 0.00 -1.80
C ALA A 51 -14.26 0.84 -3.02
N VAL A 52 -13.11 0.57 -3.65
CA VAL A 52 -12.63 1.34 -4.80
C VAL A 52 -13.17 0.77 -6.11
N ASP A 53 -13.52 1.65 -7.04
CA ASP A 53 -13.91 1.27 -8.40
C ASP A 53 -12.68 0.84 -9.24
N GLU A 54 -12.92 0.01 -10.26
CA GLU A 54 -11.86 -0.58 -11.07
C GLU A 54 -10.98 0.45 -11.79
N GLU A 55 -11.58 1.54 -12.28
CA GLU A 55 -10.86 2.61 -12.99
C GLU A 55 -9.86 3.29 -12.05
N THR A 56 -10.33 3.75 -10.90
CA THR A 56 -9.49 4.39 -9.88
C THR A 56 -8.40 3.43 -9.41
N LEU A 57 -8.73 2.17 -9.14
CA LEU A 57 -7.76 1.16 -8.72
C LEU A 57 -6.67 0.96 -9.77
N CYS A 58 -7.04 0.87 -11.05
CA CYS A 58 -6.08 0.75 -12.16
C CYS A 58 -5.11 1.95 -12.20
N GLN A 59 -5.61 3.18 -12.00
CA GLN A 59 -4.75 4.37 -11.99
C GLN A 59 -3.80 4.37 -10.77
N VAL A 60 -4.30 4.03 -9.58
CA VAL A 60 -3.49 3.94 -8.37
C VAL A 60 -2.38 2.91 -8.53
N VAL A 61 -2.66 1.71 -9.07
CA VAL A 61 -1.65 0.67 -9.28
C VAL A 61 -0.60 1.09 -10.33
N LYS A 62 -0.99 1.83 -11.38
CA LYS A 62 -0.03 2.43 -12.31
C LYS A 62 0.90 3.43 -11.60
N ALA A 63 0.37 4.24 -10.69
CA ALA A 63 1.17 5.14 -9.89
C ALA A 63 2.11 4.39 -8.93
N VAL A 64 1.65 3.32 -8.27
CA VAL A 64 2.49 2.44 -7.45
C VAL A 64 3.70 1.93 -8.23
N LYS A 65 3.50 1.46 -9.47
CA LYS A 65 4.60 1.03 -10.35
C LYS A 65 5.58 2.17 -10.65
N LYS A 66 5.08 3.37 -11.01
CA LYS A 66 5.93 4.54 -11.31
C LYS A 66 6.80 4.93 -10.10
N VAL A 67 6.18 5.00 -8.91
CA VAL A 67 6.88 5.36 -7.67
C VAL A 67 7.89 4.29 -7.28
N GLY A 68 7.54 3.00 -7.35
CA GLY A 68 8.47 1.90 -7.07
C GLY A 68 9.70 1.90 -8.00
N LEU A 69 9.52 2.18 -9.29
CA LEU A 69 10.62 2.33 -10.25
C LEU A 69 11.53 3.52 -9.91
N SER A 70 10.94 4.68 -9.59
CA SER A 70 11.68 5.87 -9.18
C SER A 70 12.50 5.58 -7.92
N LEU A 71 11.87 4.98 -6.92
CA LEU A 71 12.49 4.64 -5.64
C LEU A 71 13.67 3.68 -5.82
N LYS A 72 13.47 2.60 -6.59
CA LYS A 72 14.52 1.60 -6.85
C LYS A 72 15.72 2.23 -7.57
N LYS A 73 15.45 3.08 -8.58
CA LYS A 73 16.50 3.75 -9.36
C LYS A 73 17.27 4.78 -8.52
N ASN A 74 16.55 5.65 -7.81
CA ASN A 74 17.15 6.84 -7.20
C ASN A 74 17.69 6.59 -5.78
N LEU A 75 17.20 5.57 -5.07
CA LEU A 75 17.74 5.19 -3.75
C LEU A 75 18.74 4.04 -3.83
N GLY A 76 18.94 3.43 -5.01
CA GLY A 76 19.87 2.32 -5.18
C GLY A 76 19.51 1.06 -4.37
N VAL A 77 18.24 0.89 -4.00
CA VAL A 77 17.82 -0.28 -3.21
C VAL A 77 17.70 -1.54 -4.07
N ALA A 78 18.12 -2.68 -3.51
CA ALA A 78 18.07 -3.97 -4.21
C ALA A 78 16.64 -4.43 -4.50
N GLY A 79 15.70 -4.05 -3.63
CA GLY A 79 14.29 -4.36 -3.76
C GLY A 79 13.41 -3.47 -2.88
N TYR A 80 12.11 -3.69 -2.99
CA TYR A 80 11.10 -3.05 -2.16
C TYR A 80 9.91 -4.00 -1.97
N ASN A 81 9.18 -3.87 -0.88
CA ASN A 81 7.89 -4.53 -0.70
C ASN A 81 6.75 -3.59 -1.10
N LEU A 82 5.69 -4.18 -1.62
CA LEU A 82 4.39 -3.55 -1.73
C LEU A 82 3.49 -4.16 -0.67
N GLY A 83 2.72 -3.32 0.03
CA GLY A 83 1.77 -3.75 1.04
C GLY A 83 0.48 -2.96 0.96
N VAL A 84 -0.64 -3.61 1.18
CA VAL A 84 -1.95 -2.98 1.38
C VAL A 84 -2.64 -3.75 2.49
N ASN A 85 -3.18 -3.05 3.47
CA ASN A 85 -3.86 -3.65 4.60
C ASN A 85 -5.36 -3.35 4.48
N ASN A 86 -6.17 -4.40 4.57
CA ASN A 86 -7.63 -4.32 4.60
C ASN A 86 -8.11 -4.65 6.01
N ASP A 87 -8.80 -3.69 6.62
CA ASP A 87 -9.37 -3.77 7.96
C ASP A 87 -8.36 -3.74 9.12
N PRO A 88 -8.79 -3.33 10.33
CA PRO A 88 -7.88 -3.15 11.47
C PRO A 88 -7.10 -4.41 11.87
N VAL A 89 -7.70 -5.60 11.71
CA VAL A 89 -7.05 -6.88 12.06
C VAL A 89 -5.84 -7.19 11.17
N ALA A 90 -5.81 -6.67 9.94
CA ALA A 90 -4.66 -6.76 9.04
C ALA A 90 -3.66 -5.61 9.22
N GLY A 91 -3.88 -4.72 10.19
CA GLY A 91 -3.01 -3.57 10.47
C GLY A 91 -3.39 -2.29 9.71
N GLN A 92 -4.62 -2.18 9.19
CA GLN A 92 -5.09 -0.92 8.61
C GLN A 92 -5.44 0.09 9.71
N VAL A 93 -4.62 1.13 9.87
CA VAL A 93 -4.84 2.17 10.89
C VAL A 93 -5.66 3.35 10.35
N VAL A 94 -5.40 3.75 9.11
CA VAL A 94 -6.14 4.82 8.43
C VAL A 94 -7.12 4.18 7.45
N ALA A 95 -8.42 4.42 7.67
CA ALA A 95 -9.51 3.93 6.83
C ALA A 95 -9.63 4.74 5.52
N HIS A 96 -8.53 4.79 4.76
CA HIS A 96 -8.42 5.35 3.43
C HIS A 96 -7.41 4.49 2.68
N LEU A 97 -7.76 3.86 1.56
CA LEU A 97 -6.91 2.94 0.82
C LEU A 97 -5.50 3.51 0.59
N HIS A 98 -4.48 2.77 0.99
CA HIS A 98 -3.09 3.20 0.80
C HIS A 98 -2.20 1.99 0.51
N PHE A 99 -1.42 2.11 -0.56
CA PHE A 99 -0.36 1.16 -0.88
C PHE A 99 0.93 1.66 -0.25
N HIS A 100 1.54 0.81 0.57
CA HIS A 100 2.89 0.99 1.06
C HIS A 100 3.88 0.56 -0.02
N ILE A 101 4.90 1.38 -0.26
CA ILE A 101 6.10 1.03 -1.04
C ILE A 101 7.28 1.17 -0.09
N ILE A 102 7.79 0.04 0.40
CA ILE A 102 8.80 -0.01 1.45
C ILE A 102 10.13 -0.44 0.84
N PRO A 103 11.13 0.46 0.73
CA PRO A 103 12.48 0.12 0.32
C PRO A 103 13.09 -0.94 1.24
N ARG A 104 13.88 -1.85 0.69
CA ARG A 104 14.49 -2.94 1.45
C ARG A 104 16.01 -2.93 1.29
N LEU A 105 16.68 -3.12 2.41
CA LEU A 105 18.14 -3.21 2.48
C LEU A 105 18.55 -4.61 2.93
N ALA A 106 19.71 -5.06 2.47
CA ALA A 106 20.26 -6.33 2.94
C ALA A 106 20.49 -6.26 4.46
N GLY A 107 19.94 -7.22 5.20
CA GLY A 107 20.10 -7.28 6.65
C GLY A 107 19.23 -6.33 7.46
N ASP A 108 18.21 -5.70 6.88
CA ASP A 108 17.29 -4.77 7.59
C ASP A 108 16.33 -5.44 8.60
N GLY A 109 16.53 -6.73 8.91
CA GLY A 109 15.77 -7.45 9.93
C GLY A 109 14.34 -7.83 9.55
N PHE A 110 13.88 -7.53 8.33
CA PHE A 110 12.55 -7.94 7.86
C PHE A 110 12.38 -9.46 7.85
N LYS A 111 11.18 -9.88 8.23
CA LYS A 111 10.74 -11.28 8.19
C LYS A 111 9.49 -11.37 7.33
N LEU A 112 9.49 -12.30 6.37
CA LEU A 112 8.29 -12.66 5.60
C LEU A 112 7.28 -13.37 6.52
N TRP A 113 6.04 -13.52 6.01
CA TRP A 113 4.99 -14.24 6.72
C TRP A 113 5.40 -15.69 7.01
N PRO A 114 5.25 -16.17 8.26
CA PRO A 114 5.51 -17.56 8.59
C PRO A 114 4.52 -18.46 7.85
N GLN A 115 5.04 -19.45 7.13
CA GLN A 115 4.21 -20.41 6.39
C GLN A 115 3.64 -21.46 7.35
N LYS A 116 2.45 -21.95 7.02
CA LYS A 116 1.78 -23.08 7.68
C LYS A 116 1.38 -24.08 6.62
N GLU A 117 1.30 -25.35 7.01
CA GLU A 117 0.79 -26.42 6.17
C GLU A 117 -0.72 -26.58 6.38
N TYR A 118 -1.44 -26.94 5.32
CA TYR A 118 -2.83 -27.36 5.44
C TYR A 118 -2.91 -28.73 6.11
N GLY A 119 -3.94 -28.95 6.94
CA GLY A 119 -4.31 -30.29 7.39
C GLY A 119 -4.95 -31.12 6.28
N ASP A 120 -5.10 -32.42 6.53
CA ASP A 120 -5.73 -33.37 5.60
C ASP A 120 -7.13 -32.88 5.15
N GLY A 121 -7.31 -32.67 3.85
CA GLY A 121 -8.57 -32.22 3.24
C GLY A 121 -8.94 -30.75 3.47
N GLU A 122 -8.13 -29.99 4.22
CA GLU A 122 -8.41 -28.58 4.54
C GLU A 122 -8.33 -27.70 3.30
N ALA A 123 -7.33 -27.93 2.44
CA ALA A 123 -7.11 -27.14 1.22
C ALA A 123 -8.31 -27.25 0.26
N GLU A 124 -8.83 -28.46 0.03
CA GLU A 124 -9.99 -28.72 -0.81
C GLU A 124 -11.25 -28.07 -0.25
N ALA A 125 -11.45 -28.15 1.07
CA ALA A 125 -12.58 -27.55 1.75
C ALA A 125 -12.57 -26.01 1.68
N VAL A 126 -11.38 -25.39 1.77
CA VAL A 126 -11.22 -23.95 1.59
C VAL A 126 -11.45 -23.56 0.13
N PHE A 127 -10.83 -24.28 -0.82
CA PHE A 127 -10.96 -24.02 -2.26
C PHE A 127 -12.41 -24.00 -2.72
N ALA A 128 -13.21 -25.00 -2.29
CA ALA A 128 -14.62 -25.10 -2.64
C ALA A 128 -15.45 -23.88 -2.19
N LYS A 129 -14.99 -23.12 -1.19
CA LYS A 129 -15.70 -21.95 -0.66
C LYS A 129 -15.31 -20.63 -1.33
N ILE A 130 -14.08 -20.50 -1.82
CA ILE A 130 -13.53 -19.20 -2.27
C ILE A 130 -13.30 -19.11 -3.78
N LYS A 131 -13.44 -20.23 -4.50
CA LYS A 131 -13.34 -20.21 -5.97
C LYS A 131 -14.49 -19.38 -6.55
N ILE A 132 -14.15 -18.30 -7.23
CA ILE A 132 -15.06 -17.45 -8.01
C ILE A 132 -15.13 -17.90 -9.48
#